data_AF-A0A520A5Y8-F1
#
_entry.id   AF-A0A520A5Y8-F1
#
_cell.length_a   1.000
_cell.length_b   1.000
_cell.length_c   1.000
_cell.angle_alpha   90.00
_cell.angle_beta   90.00
_cell.angle_gamma   90.00
#
_symmetry.space_group_name_H-M   'P 1'
#
loop_
_entity.id
_entity.type
_entity.pdbx_description
1 polymer ?
#
loop_
_entity_poly.entity_id
_entity_poly.type
_entity_poly.pdbx_seq_one_letter_code
_entity_poly.pdbx_strand_id
1 'polypeptide(L)'
;YQQLPPAALPLPALPPGFVVAERLTYHLDLGPNAAALRQAYAADYRRRLRRNAEIPVPLIVSESKSMDELIQLFLTYRGPEHTGLRPRHYAPLRRLYAAALAQGVAELRQVRDPATGALLAGALFIRHNGGVVYLFAAASEAGRAAGAPLLLVDEAIARHAGQPGRVFDFEGGSRPAIGRFFANFGARPVAYPTLTFTLNTWFPLWMRP
;
A
#
# COMPACT_ATOMS: atom_id res chain seq x y z
N TYR A 1 10.05 -11.01 10.55
CA TYR A 1 8.60 -11.08 10.74
C TYR A 1 8.29 -12.52 11.12
N GLN A 2 8.19 -12.82 12.42
CA GLN A 2 7.79 -14.16 12.85
C GLN A 2 6.27 -14.15 12.90
N GLN A 3 5.63 -14.70 11.88
CA GLN A 3 4.25 -15.14 12.05
C GLN A 3 4.32 -16.26 13.09
N LEU A 4 3.53 -16.12 14.16
CA LEU A 4 3.35 -17.22 15.08
C LEU A 4 2.94 -18.43 14.24
N PRO A 5 3.55 -19.62 14.44
CA PRO A 5 3.05 -20.83 13.81
C PRO A 5 1.55 -20.91 14.11
N PRO A 6 0.70 -21.40 13.19
CA PRO A 6 -0.71 -21.62 13.48
C PRO A 6 -0.76 -22.61 14.64
N ALA A 7 -0.81 -22.08 15.86
CA ALA A 7 -0.85 -22.87 17.05
C ALA A 7 -2.24 -23.50 17.05
N ALA A 8 -2.27 -24.83 17.00
CA ALA A 8 -3.45 -25.67 17.21
C ALA A 8 -3.97 -25.59 18.66
N LEU A 9 -3.77 -24.45 19.34
CA LEU A 9 -4.36 -24.16 20.64
C LEU A 9 -5.74 -23.56 20.36
N PRO A 10 -6.83 -24.14 20.90
CA PRO A 10 -8.13 -23.50 20.83
C PRO A 10 -8.01 -22.11 21.46
N LEU A 11 -8.34 -21.07 20.70
CA LEU A 11 -8.41 -19.73 21.25
C LEU A 11 -9.42 -19.74 22.40
N PRO A 12 -9.08 -19.18 23.59
CA PRO A 12 -10.06 -19.05 24.66
C PRO A 12 -11.28 -18.28 24.15
N ALA A 13 -12.46 -18.61 24.68
CA ALA A 13 -13.68 -17.88 24.35
C ALA A 13 -13.45 -16.38 24.61
N LEU A 14 -13.76 -15.55 23.61
CA LEU A 14 -13.56 -14.11 23.71
C LEU A 14 -14.48 -13.52 24.78
N PRO A 15 -14.04 -12.50 25.53
CA PRO A 15 -14.92 -11.76 26.42
C PRO A 15 -16.11 -11.15 25.64
N PRO A 16 -17.29 -10.99 26.27
CA PRO A 16 -18.43 -10.32 25.65
C PRO A 16 -18.06 -8.94 25.08
N GLY A 17 -18.52 -8.65 23.86
CA GLY A 17 -18.28 -7.38 23.16
C GLY A 17 -17.05 -7.36 22.26
N PHE A 18 -16.18 -8.37 22.31
CA PHE A 18 -15.10 -8.55 21.32
C PHE A 18 -15.62 -9.29 20.09
N VAL A 19 -15.22 -8.81 18.91
CA VAL A 19 -15.50 -9.42 17.61
C VAL A 19 -14.18 -9.79 16.95
N VAL A 20 -14.02 -11.06 16.56
CA VAL A 20 -12.92 -11.51 15.70
C VAL A 20 -13.33 -11.42 14.25
N ALA A 21 -12.43 -10.89 13.42
CA ALA A 21 -12.50 -11.02 11.98
C ALA A 21 -11.13 -11.39 11.41
N GLU A 22 -11.10 -12.27 10.43
CA GLU A 22 -9.91 -12.51 9.63
C GLU A 22 -9.77 -11.41 8.57
N ARG A 23 -8.55 -10.91 8.39
CA ARG A 23 -8.20 -9.96 7.35
C ARG A 23 -7.03 -10.47 6.54
N LEU A 24 -6.89 -9.93 5.34
CA LEU A 24 -5.83 -10.28 4.39
C LEU A 24 -4.89 -9.11 4.17
N THR A 25 -3.60 -9.38 4.28
CA THR A 25 -2.54 -8.62 3.62
C THR A 25 -1.94 -9.45 2.47
N TYR A 26 -1.05 -8.88 1.67
CA TYR A 26 -0.30 -9.60 0.64
C TYR A 26 1.19 -9.36 0.84
N HIS A 27 1.98 -10.42 0.81
CA HIS A 27 3.43 -10.36 0.94
C HIS A 27 4.10 -10.88 -0.34
N LEU A 28 5.16 -10.19 -0.77
CA LEU A 28 6.08 -10.66 -1.80
C LEU A 28 7.47 -10.87 -1.17
N ASP A 29 8.06 -12.05 -1.40
CA ASP A 29 9.44 -12.33 -1.00
C ASP A 29 10.41 -11.50 -1.86
N LEU A 30 11.30 -10.76 -1.21
CA LEU A 30 12.29 -9.91 -1.87
C LEU A 30 13.65 -10.59 -2.06
N GLY A 31 13.79 -11.87 -1.68
CA GLY A 31 15.01 -12.65 -1.87
C GLY A 31 15.49 -12.76 -3.32
N PRO A 32 14.61 -13.03 -4.31
CA PRO A 32 15.02 -13.10 -5.71
C PRO A 32 15.48 -11.74 -6.25
N ASN A 33 16.32 -11.76 -7.29
CA ASN A 33 16.73 -10.53 -7.97
C ASN A 33 15.58 -9.90 -8.77
N ALA A 34 15.74 -8.64 -9.19
CA ALA A 34 14.69 -7.88 -9.85
C ALA A 34 14.15 -8.53 -11.14
N ALA A 35 15.02 -9.19 -11.91
CA ALA A 35 14.61 -9.87 -13.14
C ALA A 35 13.71 -11.09 -12.83
N ALA A 36 14.08 -11.90 -11.84
CA ALA A 36 13.29 -13.03 -11.39
C ALA A 36 11.94 -12.60 -10.79
N LEU A 37 11.92 -11.54 -9.97
CA LEU A 37 10.68 -10.98 -9.44
C LEU A 37 9.76 -10.48 -10.57
N ARG A 38 10.31 -9.74 -11.54
CA ARG A 38 9.53 -9.25 -12.69
C ARG A 38 9.02 -10.38 -13.58
N GLN A 39 9.75 -11.49 -13.68
CA GLN A 39 9.26 -12.71 -14.34
C GLN A 39 8.11 -13.38 -13.58
N ALA A 40 7.99 -13.20 -12.27
CA ALA A 40 6.85 -13.74 -11.51
C ALA A 40 5.55 -12.93 -11.68
N TYR A 41 5.62 -11.71 -12.25
CA TYR A 41 4.43 -10.90 -12.48
C TYR A 41 3.48 -11.54 -13.48
N ALA A 42 2.20 -11.19 -13.37
CA ALA A 42 1.18 -11.54 -14.35
C ALA A 42 1.56 -11.03 -15.75
N ALA A 43 1.20 -11.80 -16.78
CA ALA A 43 1.58 -11.51 -18.16
C ALA A 43 1.10 -10.12 -18.64
N ASP A 44 -0.06 -9.67 -18.16
CA ASP A 44 -0.60 -8.35 -18.46
C ASP A 44 0.22 -7.22 -17.84
N TYR A 45 0.77 -7.41 -16.63
CA TYR A 45 1.63 -6.43 -15.96
C TYR A 45 2.96 -6.30 -16.69
N ARG A 46 3.60 -7.43 -17.03
CA ARG A 46 4.81 -7.43 -17.88
C ARG A 46 4.57 -6.72 -19.21
N ARG A 47 3.43 -6.97 -19.86
CA ARG A 47 3.04 -6.31 -21.12
C ARG A 47 2.87 -4.80 -20.93
N ARG A 48 2.22 -4.36 -19.85
CA ARG A 48 1.99 -2.92 -19.57
C ARG A 48 3.30 -2.19 -19.25
N LEU A 49 4.19 -2.79 -18.48
CA LEU A 49 5.53 -2.27 -18.21
C LEU A 49 6.33 -2.12 -19.51
N ARG A 50 6.33 -3.16 -20.37
CA ARG A 50 7.01 -3.12 -21.66
C ARG A 50 6.46 -2.02 -22.56
N ARG A 51 5.12 -1.92 -22.69
CA ARG A 51 4.48 -0.87 -23.49
C ARG A 51 4.85 0.53 -23.01
N ASN A 52 4.92 0.75 -21.69
CA ASN A 52 5.38 2.04 -21.17
C ASN A 52 6.82 2.36 -21.60
N ALA A 53 7.70 1.37 -21.71
CA ALA A 53 9.08 1.58 -22.17
C ALA A 53 9.20 1.83 -23.70
N GLU A 54 8.18 1.44 -24.47
CA GLU A 54 8.16 1.55 -25.94
C GLU A 54 7.55 2.87 -26.43
N ILE A 55 6.86 3.65 -25.58
CA ILE A 55 6.31 4.95 -25.99
C ILE A 55 7.40 6.03 -26.07
N PRO A 56 7.27 7.04 -26.95
CA PRO A 56 8.29 8.06 -27.15
C PRO A 56 8.70 8.82 -25.88
N VAL A 57 7.75 9.05 -24.97
CA VAL A 57 7.97 9.70 -23.68
C VAL A 57 7.40 8.82 -22.58
N PRO A 58 8.20 7.88 -22.03
CA PRO A 58 7.73 6.93 -21.02
C PRO A 58 7.35 7.65 -19.73
N LEU A 59 6.37 7.12 -19.01
CA LEU A 59 6.16 7.53 -17.63
C LEU A 59 7.32 7.02 -16.78
N ILE A 60 7.86 7.90 -15.95
CA ILE A 60 8.98 7.60 -15.05
C ILE A 60 8.56 7.78 -13.59
N VAL A 61 9.10 6.92 -12.73
CA VAL A 61 9.00 7.09 -11.29
C VAL A 61 10.11 8.02 -10.83
N SER A 62 9.77 8.99 -9.98
CA SER A 62 10.72 9.93 -9.39
C SER A 62 10.45 10.07 -7.89
N GLU A 63 11.44 10.61 -7.17
CA GLU A 63 11.23 10.97 -5.78
C GLU A 63 10.24 12.14 -5.66
N SER A 64 9.44 12.13 -4.60
CA SER A 64 8.65 13.29 -4.21
C SER A 64 9.09 13.78 -2.83
N LYS A 65 8.92 15.09 -2.61
CA LYS A 65 9.15 15.74 -1.32
C LYS A 65 7.85 16.25 -0.69
N SER A 66 6.71 16.07 -1.38
CA SER A 66 5.42 16.63 -0.98
C SER A 66 4.45 15.52 -0.61
N MET A 67 4.40 15.20 0.69
CA MET A 67 3.36 14.34 1.24
C MET A 67 1.97 14.98 1.10
N ASP A 68 1.90 16.32 1.13
CA ASP A 68 0.65 17.04 0.97
C ASP A 68 0.03 16.83 -0.41
N GLU A 69 0.81 16.84 -1.48
CA GLU A 69 0.28 16.55 -2.82
C GLU A 69 -0.26 15.12 -2.93
N LEU A 70 0.38 14.14 -2.29
CA LEU A 70 -0.13 12.77 -2.26
C LEU A 70 -1.45 12.67 -1.48
N ILE A 71 -1.53 13.35 -0.33
CA ILE A 71 -2.78 13.42 0.46
C ILE A 71 -3.89 14.09 -0.34
N GLN A 72 -3.60 15.20 -1.03
CA GLN A 72 -4.59 15.87 -1.88
C GLN A 72 -5.05 14.96 -3.02
N LEU A 73 -4.13 14.28 -3.70
CA LEU A 73 -4.47 13.30 -4.74
C LEU A 73 -5.39 12.20 -4.20
N PHE A 74 -5.12 11.70 -2.99
CA PHE A 74 -5.98 10.71 -2.34
C PHE A 74 -7.38 11.26 -2.04
N LEU A 75 -7.45 12.45 -1.47
CA LEU A 75 -8.71 13.12 -1.14
C LEU A 75 -9.55 13.39 -2.39
N THR A 76 -8.94 13.79 -3.49
CA THR A 76 -9.64 14.04 -4.76
C THR A 76 -10.26 12.77 -5.35
N TYR A 77 -9.53 11.64 -5.35
CA TYR A 77 -9.92 10.45 -6.13
C TYR A 77 -10.41 9.24 -5.29
N ARG A 78 -10.43 9.37 -3.96
CA ARG A 78 -11.07 8.41 -3.03
C ARG A 78 -12.02 9.14 -2.10
N GLY A 79 -11.63 10.28 -1.55
CA GLY A 79 -12.48 11.15 -0.76
C GLY A 79 -13.02 10.54 0.55
N PRO A 80 -13.67 11.38 1.38
CA PRO A 80 -14.24 10.98 2.66
C PRO A 80 -15.38 9.97 2.53
N GLU A 81 -16.17 10.02 1.45
CA GLU A 81 -17.31 9.12 1.24
C GLU A 81 -16.91 7.64 1.16
N HIS A 82 -15.72 7.35 0.65
CA HIS A 82 -15.23 5.97 0.52
C HIS A 82 -14.36 5.50 1.70
N THR A 83 -13.97 6.41 2.60
CA THR A 83 -12.96 6.13 3.63
C THR A 83 -13.42 6.44 5.05
N GLY A 84 -14.45 7.28 5.22
CA GLY A 84 -14.82 7.84 6.52
C GLY A 84 -13.76 8.76 7.12
N LEU A 85 -12.68 9.07 6.38
CA LEU A 85 -11.56 9.85 6.89
C LEU A 85 -11.79 11.35 6.70
N ARG A 86 -11.66 12.11 7.78
CA ARG A 86 -11.75 13.58 7.80
C ARG A 86 -10.35 14.20 7.64
N PRO A 87 -10.21 15.47 7.23
CA PRO A 87 -8.91 16.14 7.10
C PRO A 87 -7.99 15.99 8.32
N ARG A 88 -8.57 16.02 9.54
CA ARG A 88 -7.85 15.78 10.80
C ARG A 88 -7.11 14.44 10.87
N HIS A 89 -7.62 13.39 10.21
CA HIS A 89 -7.01 12.05 10.23
C HIS A 89 -5.73 11.96 9.40
N TYR A 90 -5.44 12.97 8.55
CA TYR A 90 -4.20 13.04 7.79
C TYR A 90 -3.07 13.76 8.54
N ALA A 91 -3.36 14.42 9.67
CA ALA A 91 -2.30 15.00 10.51
C ALA A 91 -1.38 13.92 11.12
N PRO A 92 -1.88 12.78 11.65
CA PRO A 92 -1.05 11.64 12.01
C PRO A 92 -0.16 11.13 10.87
N LEU A 93 -0.70 11.01 9.65
CA LEU A 93 0.07 10.55 8.48
C LEU A 93 1.24 11.49 8.16
N ARG A 94 1.02 12.81 8.23
CA ARG A 94 2.11 13.80 8.06
C ARG A 94 3.19 13.66 9.13
N ARG A 95 2.79 13.51 10.39
CA ARG A 95 3.75 13.31 11.50
C ARG A 95 4.54 12.02 11.34
N LEU A 96 3.87 10.93 10.94
CA LEU A 96 4.52 9.64 10.67
C LEU A 96 5.55 9.79 9.54
N TYR A 97 5.16 10.43 8.43
CA TYR A 97 6.07 10.68 7.32
C TYR A 97 7.28 11.51 7.76
N ALA A 98 7.08 12.61 8.50
CA ALA A 98 8.17 13.45 8.98
C ALA A 98 9.13 12.67 9.89
N ALA A 99 8.62 11.86 10.81
CA ALA A 99 9.44 11.03 11.69
C ALA A 99 10.21 9.96 10.91
N ALA A 100 9.56 9.26 9.98
CA ALA A 100 10.18 8.25 9.15
C ALA A 100 11.23 8.84 8.18
N LEU A 101 11.00 10.06 7.68
CA LEU A 101 11.96 10.79 6.85
C LEU A 101 13.20 11.18 7.67
N ALA A 102 13.02 11.69 8.89
CA ALA A 102 14.12 12.03 9.80
C ALA A 102 14.98 10.80 10.16
N GLN A 103 14.38 9.61 10.17
CA GLN A 103 15.07 8.34 10.38
C GLN A 103 15.65 7.71 9.10
N GLY A 104 15.46 8.32 7.92
CA GLY A 104 15.94 7.79 6.64
C GLY A 104 15.23 6.50 6.19
N VAL A 105 14.03 6.22 6.68
CA VAL A 105 13.25 5.02 6.35
C VAL A 105 12.00 5.30 5.51
N ALA A 106 11.66 6.57 5.26
CA ALA A 106 10.58 6.96 4.35
C ALA A 106 11.08 7.07 2.90
N GLU A 107 10.32 6.48 1.97
CA GLU A 107 10.53 6.60 0.53
C GLU A 107 9.24 7.11 -0.11
N LEU A 108 9.20 8.40 -0.46
CA LEU A 108 8.07 8.98 -1.18
C LEU A 108 8.37 9.01 -2.68
N ARG A 109 7.47 8.43 -3.46
CA ARG A 109 7.62 8.27 -4.91
C ARG A 109 6.40 8.80 -5.64
N GLN A 110 6.61 9.29 -6.85
CA GLN A 110 5.56 9.84 -7.70
C GLN A 110 5.78 9.50 -9.17
N VAL A 111 4.70 9.55 -9.93
CA VAL A 111 4.70 9.54 -11.39
C VAL A 111 3.92 10.78 -11.84
N ARG A 112 4.52 11.55 -12.74
CA ARG A 112 3.91 12.73 -13.33
C ARG A 112 3.72 12.56 -14.83
N ASP A 113 2.70 13.22 -15.34
CA ASP A 113 2.52 13.38 -16.76
C ASP A 113 3.66 14.24 -17.33
N PRO A 114 4.40 13.76 -18.35
CA PRO A 114 5.58 14.46 -18.84
C PRO A 114 5.26 15.71 -19.66
N ALA A 115 4.05 15.81 -20.23
CA ALA A 115 3.63 16.97 -21.01
C ALA A 115 3.07 18.09 -20.13
N THR A 116 2.31 17.74 -19.10
CA THR A 116 1.57 18.69 -18.25
C THR A 116 2.17 18.89 -16.86
N GLY A 117 3.04 17.97 -16.41
CA GLY A 117 3.57 17.96 -15.04
C GLY A 117 2.56 17.50 -13.97
N ALA A 118 1.34 17.13 -14.37
CA ALA A 118 0.27 16.74 -13.45
C ALA A 118 0.65 15.46 -12.68
N LEU A 119 0.30 15.41 -11.39
CA LEU A 119 0.54 14.23 -10.56
C LEU A 119 -0.43 13.11 -10.94
N LEU A 120 0.09 12.02 -11.48
CA LEU A 120 -0.70 10.87 -11.93
C LEU A 120 -0.88 9.84 -10.82
N ALA A 121 0.19 9.55 -10.08
CA ALA A 121 0.15 8.67 -8.92
C ALA A 121 1.28 9.02 -7.94
N GLY A 122 1.09 8.67 -6.68
CA GLY A 122 2.14 8.69 -5.69
C GLY A 122 1.97 7.60 -4.64
N ALA A 123 3.08 7.28 -4.00
CA ALA A 123 3.17 6.22 -3.00
C ALA A 123 4.21 6.57 -1.93
N LEU A 124 3.85 6.34 -0.67
CA LEU A 124 4.75 6.30 0.46
C LEU A 124 5.08 4.84 0.77
N PHE A 125 6.37 4.51 0.74
CA PHE A 125 6.91 3.26 1.24
C PHE A 125 7.69 3.50 2.53
N ILE A 126 7.57 2.59 3.51
CA ILE A 126 8.31 2.64 4.77
C ILE A 126 9.20 1.41 4.88
N ARG A 127 10.50 1.63 5.02
CA ARG A 127 11.47 0.56 5.27
C ARG A 127 11.49 0.19 6.75
N HIS A 128 11.74 -1.08 7.00
CA HIS A 128 12.00 -1.63 8.33
C HIS A 128 12.93 -2.84 8.21
N ASN A 129 13.37 -3.42 9.34
CA ASN A 129 14.29 -4.55 9.32
C ASN A 129 13.78 -5.78 8.55
N GLY A 130 12.46 -5.94 8.47
CA GLY A 130 11.82 -7.05 7.76
C GLY A 130 11.57 -6.80 6.27
N GLY A 131 11.89 -5.62 5.75
CA GLY A 131 11.63 -5.25 4.35
C GLY A 131 10.98 -3.88 4.21
N VAL A 132 9.90 -3.80 3.45
CA VAL A 132 9.25 -2.53 3.09
C VAL A 132 7.73 -2.66 3.08
N VAL A 133 7.04 -1.63 3.55
CA VAL A 133 5.58 -1.54 3.56
C VAL A 133 5.11 -0.52 2.54
N TYR A 134 4.16 -0.88 1.68
CA TYR A 134 3.44 0.02 0.78
C TYR A 134 2.30 0.73 1.53
N LEU A 135 2.67 1.72 2.33
CA LEU A 135 1.82 2.25 3.38
C LEU A 135 0.66 3.14 2.89
N PHE A 136 0.92 4.01 1.92
CA PHE A 136 -0.09 4.97 1.47
C PHE A 136 0.10 5.30 0.00
N ALA A 137 -0.97 5.22 -0.78
CA ALA A 137 -0.88 5.52 -2.20
C ALA A 137 -2.18 6.05 -2.77
N ALA A 138 -2.03 6.85 -3.82
CA ALA A 138 -3.14 7.41 -4.56
C ALA A 138 -2.79 7.52 -6.04
N ALA A 139 -3.83 7.56 -6.86
CA ALA A 139 -3.71 7.77 -8.28
C ALA A 139 -4.96 8.45 -8.82
N SER A 140 -4.75 9.37 -9.76
CA SER A 140 -5.79 9.97 -10.58
C SER A 140 -6.39 8.94 -11.54
N GLU A 141 -7.52 9.27 -12.14
CA GLU A 141 -8.11 8.44 -13.20
C GLU A 141 -7.16 8.29 -14.40
N ALA A 142 -6.56 9.38 -14.84
CA ALA A 142 -5.53 9.37 -15.88
C ALA A 142 -4.33 8.50 -15.49
N GLY A 143 -3.87 8.59 -14.23
CA GLY A 143 -2.78 7.75 -13.73
C GLY A 143 -3.12 6.27 -13.68
N ARG A 144 -4.35 5.90 -13.31
CA ARG A 144 -4.82 4.51 -13.34
C ARG A 144 -4.87 3.98 -14.78
N ALA A 145 -5.40 4.77 -15.71
CA ALA A 145 -5.49 4.43 -17.13
C ALA A 145 -4.08 4.22 -17.74
N ALA A 146 -3.14 5.11 -17.43
CA ALA A 146 -1.76 5.03 -17.90
C ALA A 146 -0.92 3.96 -17.18
N GLY A 147 -1.41 3.42 -16.06
CA GLY A 147 -0.69 2.42 -15.27
C GLY A 147 0.38 2.96 -14.34
N ALA A 148 0.29 4.22 -13.93
CA ALA A 148 1.21 4.84 -12.98
C ALA A 148 1.36 4.06 -11.65
N PRO A 149 0.30 3.50 -11.02
CA PRO A 149 0.46 2.67 -9.82
C PRO A 149 1.29 1.40 -10.04
N LEU A 150 1.20 0.81 -11.24
CA LEU A 150 1.99 -0.37 -11.60
C LEU A 150 3.48 -0.01 -11.62
N LEU A 151 3.83 1.14 -12.20
CA LEU A 151 5.21 1.62 -12.26
C LEU A 151 5.78 1.90 -10.86
N LEU A 152 5.00 2.53 -9.98
CA LEU A 152 5.44 2.82 -8.59
C LEU A 152 5.80 1.54 -7.83
N VAL A 153 4.97 0.51 -7.94
CA VAL A 153 5.20 -0.75 -7.24
C VAL A 153 6.34 -1.53 -7.89
N ASP A 154 6.40 -1.62 -9.23
CA ASP A 154 7.49 -2.30 -9.92
C ASP A 154 8.85 -1.66 -9.62
N GLU A 155 8.93 -0.33 -9.59
CA GLU A 155 10.15 0.40 -9.21
C GLU A 155 10.55 0.09 -7.76
N ALA A 156 9.60 0.10 -6.82
CA ALA A 156 9.89 -0.19 -5.43
C ALA A 156 10.32 -1.65 -5.20
N ILE A 157 9.68 -2.61 -5.88
CA ILE A 157 10.10 -4.03 -5.85
C ILE A 157 11.52 -4.16 -6.41
N ALA A 158 11.82 -3.53 -7.54
CA ALA A 158 13.14 -3.60 -8.15
C ALA A 158 14.25 -3.01 -7.25
N ARG A 159 13.97 -1.88 -6.57
CA ARG A 159 14.91 -1.27 -5.61
C ARG A 159 15.19 -2.13 -4.38
N HIS A 160 14.23 -2.95 -3.95
CA HIS A 160 14.35 -3.79 -2.76
C HIS A 160 14.61 -5.27 -3.06
N ALA A 161 14.78 -5.64 -4.34
CA ALA A 161 15.07 -6.99 -4.76
C ALA A 161 16.45 -7.49 -4.30
N GLY A 162 16.62 -8.81 -4.26
CA GLY A 162 17.88 -9.44 -3.87
C GLY A 162 18.16 -9.35 -2.37
N GLN A 163 17.13 -9.25 -1.53
CA GLN A 163 17.23 -9.14 -0.08
C GLN A 163 16.58 -10.36 0.61
N PRO A 164 17.30 -11.51 0.71
CA PRO A 164 16.75 -12.73 1.31
C PRO A 164 16.22 -12.52 2.73
N GLY A 165 15.07 -13.14 3.02
CA GLY A 165 14.41 -13.03 4.32
C GLY A 165 13.67 -11.71 4.56
N ARG A 166 13.63 -10.81 3.56
CA ARG A 166 12.81 -9.58 3.60
C ARG A 166 11.57 -9.71 2.73
N VAL A 167 10.54 -8.97 3.10
CA VAL A 167 9.25 -8.97 2.41
C VAL A 167 8.83 -7.57 1.99
N PHE A 168 8.13 -7.51 0.86
CA PHE A 168 7.34 -6.36 0.48
C PHE A 168 5.91 -6.61 0.98
N ASP A 169 5.48 -5.84 1.97
CA ASP A 169 4.13 -5.89 2.53
C ASP A 169 3.25 -4.84 1.84
N PHE A 170 2.17 -5.31 1.22
CA PHE A 170 1.23 -4.45 0.49
C PHE A 170 0.18 -3.77 1.38
N GLU A 171 0.15 -4.08 2.68
CA GLU A 171 -0.76 -3.52 3.69
C GLU A 171 -2.23 -3.57 3.26
N GLY A 172 -2.79 -4.79 3.29
CA GLY A 172 -4.22 -5.02 3.03
C GLY A 172 -4.49 -5.83 1.77
N GLY A 173 -5.69 -5.69 1.21
CA GLY A 173 -6.15 -6.55 0.10
C GLY A 173 -7.40 -7.36 0.42
N SER A 174 -8.08 -7.08 1.54
CA SER A 174 -9.40 -7.67 1.84
C SER A 174 -10.48 -7.28 0.83
N ARG A 175 -10.29 -6.19 0.07
CA ARG A 175 -11.14 -5.86 -1.10
C ARG A 175 -10.63 -6.64 -2.32
N PRO A 176 -11.45 -7.46 -3.00
CA PRO A 176 -10.99 -8.33 -4.09
C PRO A 176 -10.22 -7.63 -5.21
N ALA A 177 -10.67 -6.43 -5.62
CA ALA A 177 -10.00 -5.65 -6.66
C ALA A 177 -8.58 -5.20 -6.26
N ILE A 178 -8.37 -4.87 -4.98
CA ILE A 178 -7.07 -4.47 -4.44
C ILE A 178 -6.18 -5.70 -4.26
N GLY A 179 -6.72 -6.78 -3.70
CA GLY A 179 -5.98 -8.05 -3.55
C GLY A 179 -5.49 -8.60 -4.89
N ARG A 180 -6.33 -8.54 -5.94
CA ARG A 180 -5.92 -8.94 -7.30
C ARG A 180 -4.80 -8.06 -7.85
N PHE A 181 -4.82 -6.75 -7.59
CA PHE A 181 -3.74 -5.85 -7.99
C PHE A 181 -2.40 -6.28 -7.35
N PHE A 182 -2.40 -6.64 -6.06
CA PHE A 182 -1.21 -7.14 -5.37
C PHE A 182 -0.76 -8.52 -5.86
N ALA A 183 -1.70 -9.46 -5.99
CA ALA A 183 -1.42 -10.81 -6.47
C ALA A 183 -0.76 -10.83 -7.85
N ASN A 184 -1.08 -9.88 -8.72
CA ASN A 184 -0.49 -9.77 -10.06
C ASN A 184 1.00 -9.42 -10.06
N PHE A 185 1.59 -9.00 -8.93
CA PHE A 185 3.04 -8.88 -8.76
C PHE A 185 3.71 -10.18 -8.28
N GLY A 186 2.95 -11.27 -8.15
CA GLY A 186 3.42 -12.53 -7.56
C GLY A 186 3.32 -12.56 -6.03
N ALA A 187 2.69 -11.55 -5.42
CA ALA A 187 2.46 -11.51 -3.97
C ALA A 187 1.44 -12.58 -3.55
N ARG A 188 1.63 -13.15 -2.36
CA ARG A 188 0.75 -14.18 -1.80
C ARG A 188 -0.12 -13.59 -0.69
N PRO A 189 -1.40 -13.98 -0.60
CA PRO A 189 -2.26 -13.55 0.49
C PRO A 189 -1.76 -14.12 1.82
N VAL A 190 -1.85 -13.31 2.86
CA VAL A 190 -1.48 -13.65 4.22
C VAL A 190 -2.63 -13.24 5.13
N ALA A 191 -3.22 -14.24 5.79
CA ALA A 191 -4.27 -14.01 6.77
C ALA A 191 -3.70 -13.52 8.08
N TYR A 192 -4.40 -12.57 8.71
CA TYR A 192 -4.13 -12.15 10.08
C TYR A 192 -5.44 -11.91 10.84
N PRO A 193 -5.52 -12.32 12.11
CA PRO A 193 -6.69 -12.08 12.93
C PRO A 193 -6.75 -10.61 13.35
N THR A 194 -7.97 -10.08 13.44
CA THR A 194 -8.25 -8.79 14.07
C THR A 194 -9.28 -8.94 15.17
N LEU A 195 -9.04 -8.22 16.27
CA LEU A 195 -9.92 -8.13 17.42
C LEU A 195 -10.47 -6.71 17.47
N THR A 196 -11.80 -6.58 17.44
CA THR A 196 -12.47 -5.28 17.59
C THR A 196 -13.28 -5.29 18.86
N PHE A 197 -13.12 -4.25 19.67
CA PHE A 197 -13.93 -4.00 20.85
C PHE A 197 -14.50 -2.60 20.77
N THR A 198 -15.82 -2.50 20.76
CA THR A 198 -16.52 -1.21 20.75
C THR A 198 -17.13 -0.99 22.12
N LEU A 199 -16.58 -0.03 22.86
CA LEU A 199 -17.23 0.48 24.06
C LEU A 199 -18.52 1.19 23.64
N ASN A 200 -19.67 0.52 23.82
CA ASN A 200 -20.94 1.21 23.85
C ASN A 200 -21.01 2.00 25.15
N THR A 201 -20.41 3.18 25.16
CA THR A 201 -20.68 4.14 26.22
C THR A 201 -22.17 4.48 26.16
N TRP A 202 -22.86 4.38 27.29
CA TRP A 202 -24.24 4.78 27.59
C TRP A 202 -24.65 6.20 27.16
N PHE A 203 -23.77 6.96 26.49
CA PHE A 203 -24.11 8.23 25.87
C PHE A 203 -25.25 8.02 24.87
N PRO A 204 -26.39 8.70 25.05
CA PRO A 204 -27.48 8.67 24.10
C PRO A 204 -27.04 8.97 22.67
N LEU A 205 -27.56 8.17 21.73
CA LEU A 205 -27.29 8.29 20.30
C LEU A 205 -27.61 9.68 19.73
N TRP A 206 -28.49 10.45 20.39
CA TRP A 206 -28.85 11.83 20.01
C TRP A 206 -27.79 12.89 20.32
N MET A 207 -26.73 12.55 21.06
CA MET A 207 -25.59 13.44 21.34
C MET A 207 -24.37 13.19 20.43
N ARG A 208 -24.50 12.33 19.41
CA ARG A 208 -23.45 12.12 18.41
C ARG A 208 -23.57 13.19 17.30
N PRO A 209 -22.53 14.01 17.05
CA PRO A 209 -22.56 15.09 16.06
C PRO A 209 -22.41 14.60 14.61
#